data_AF-A0AAE4WA28-F1
#
_entry.id   AF-A0AAE4WA28-F1
#
_cell.length_a   1.000
_cell.length_b   1.000
_cell.length_c   1.000
_cell.angle_alpha   90.00
_cell.angle_beta   90.00
_cell.angle_gamma   90.00
#
_symmetry.space_group_name_H-M   'P 1'
#
loop_
_entity.id
_entity.type
_entity.pdbx_description
1 polymer ?
#
loop_
_entity_poly.entity_id
_entity_poly.type
_entity_poly.pdbx_seq_one_letter_code
_entity_poly.pdbx_strand_id
1 'polypeptide(L)'
;MVEGDTAQQTRGSEKSLDLHLENLRREFAGQPELLWHHARLIVLLRREFQVEQTFVQLQALWEAEADFLCENLNLRWLVSAADSFVDHHPDAGARARAMLVSLLVNTVKIYETERVLATAPAPLDAQKLERLQSELIPLFSGLSCFTIGTDDTLRNMRWRLDGLMAQGPVGMMLKTVFDRLQVEDTAFARLKAQHHRGRTGWWSE
;
A
#
# COMPACT_ATOMS: atom_id res chain seq x y z
N MET A 1 -7.14 -21.80 -11.03
CA MET A 1 -6.22 -21.67 -9.88
C MET A 1 -4.84 -22.04 -10.36
N VAL A 2 -3.80 -21.38 -9.87
CA VAL A 2 -2.42 -21.79 -10.13
C VAL A 2 -2.13 -23.09 -9.41
N GLU A 3 -1.56 -24.05 -10.12
CA GLU A 3 -1.19 -25.35 -9.57
C GLU A 3 -0.19 -25.23 -8.41
N GLY A 4 -0.41 -26.00 -7.35
CA GLY A 4 0.44 -26.06 -6.15
C GLY A 4 -0.35 -25.86 -4.86
N ASP A 5 0.20 -26.36 -3.75
CA ASP A 5 -0.53 -26.50 -2.48
C ASP A 5 -0.43 -25.27 -1.56
N THR A 6 0.67 -24.50 -1.62
CA THR A 6 0.88 -23.37 -0.70
C THR A 6 1.69 -22.26 -1.36
N ALA A 7 1.11 -21.06 -1.42
CA ALA A 7 1.77 -19.85 -1.86
C ALA A 7 2.96 -19.50 -0.94
N GLN A 8 4.14 -19.30 -1.53
CA GLN A 8 5.34 -18.89 -0.80
C GLN A 8 5.99 -17.69 -1.47
N GLN A 9 6.15 -16.58 -0.73
CA GLN A 9 6.84 -15.41 -1.23
C GLN A 9 8.35 -15.70 -1.39
N THR A 10 8.91 -15.35 -2.55
CA THR A 10 10.34 -15.52 -2.83
C THR A 10 11.14 -14.26 -2.48
N ARG A 11 12.46 -14.43 -2.29
CA ARG A 11 13.39 -13.32 -2.03
C ARG A 11 14.34 -13.16 -3.22
N GLY A 12 14.46 -11.93 -3.70
CA GLY A 12 15.38 -11.59 -4.80
C GLY A 12 14.73 -11.79 -6.17
N SER A 13 15.55 -11.70 -7.21
CA SER A 13 15.12 -11.97 -8.59
C SER A 13 16.17 -12.84 -9.26
N GLU A 14 15.72 -13.93 -9.88
CA GLU A 14 16.59 -14.81 -10.64
C GLU A 14 17.11 -14.12 -11.91
N LYS A 15 18.34 -14.46 -12.32
CA LYS A 15 18.93 -13.89 -13.55
C LYS A 15 18.18 -14.34 -14.81
N SER A 16 17.76 -15.60 -14.84
CA SER A 16 16.93 -16.14 -15.93
C SER A 16 15.49 -15.68 -15.78
N LEU A 17 14.92 -15.13 -16.86
CA LEU A 17 13.51 -14.74 -16.89
C LEU A 17 12.60 -15.96 -16.68
N ASP A 18 12.88 -17.07 -17.36
CA ASP A 18 12.07 -18.28 -17.25
C ASP A 18 12.06 -18.80 -15.82
N LEU A 19 13.24 -18.89 -15.19
CA LEU A 19 13.35 -19.33 -13.80
C LEU A 19 12.66 -18.34 -12.84
N HIS A 20 12.72 -17.04 -13.13
CA HIS A 20 11.99 -16.04 -12.36
C HIS A 20 10.47 -16.25 -12.48
N LEU A 21 9.96 -16.56 -13.67
CA LEU A 21 8.53 -16.81 -13.89
C LEU A 21 8.05 -18.12 -13.27
N GLU A 22 8.88 -19.16 -13.27
CA GLU A 22 8.61 -20.42 -12.56
C GLU A 22 8.52 -20.19 -11.04
N ASN A 23 9.50 -19.47 -10.48
CA ASN A 23 9.50 -19.09 -9.06
C ASN A 23 8.30 -18.21 -8.73
N LEU A 24 7.96 -17.27 -9.62
CA LEU A 24 6.78 -16.43 -9.48
C LEU A 24 5.50 -17.26 -9.42
N ARG A 25 5.38 -18.30 -10.25
CA ARG A 25 4.19 -19.18 -10.26
C ARG A 25 3.98 -19.85 -8.89
N ARG A 26 5.05 -20.21 -8.18
CA ARG A 26 4.97 -20.76 -6.81
C ARG A 26 4.47 -19.74 -5.79
N GLU A 27 4.70 -18.45 -5.99
CA GLU A 27 4.15 -17.41 -5.10
C GLU A 27 2.62 -17.33 -5.15
N PHE A 28 2.01 -17.84 -6.21
CA PHE A 28 0.58 -17.81 -6.45
C PHE A 28 -0.08 -19.19 -6.39
N ALA A 29 0.65 -20.23 -5.96
CA ALA A 29 0.10 -21.57 -5.78
C ALA A 29 -1.21 -21.54 -4.97
N GLY A 30 -2.27 -22.15 -5.50
CA GLY A 30 -3.59 -22.15 -4.88
C GLY A 30 -4.33 -20.80 -4.94
N GLN A 31 -3.88 -19.84 -5.76
CA GLN A 31 -4.57 -18.57 -6.01
C GLN A 31 -5.15 -18.49 -7.43
N PRO A 32 -6.07 -17.55 -7.72
CA PRO A 32 -6.57 -17.34 -9.08
C PRO A 32 -5.45 -17.00 -10.08
N GLU A 33 -5.52 -17.59 -11.28
CA GLU A 33 -4.53 -17.38 -12.36
C GLU A 33 -4.39 -15.89 -12.75
N LEU A 34 -5.46 -15.11 -12.55
CA LEU A 34 -5.47 -13.67 -12.81
C LEU A 34 -4.43 -12.91 -11.96
N LEU A 35 -4.20 -13.33 -10.71
CA LEU A 35 -3.21 -12.70 -9.82
C LEU A 35 -1.78 -13.00 -10.28
N TRP A 36 -1.53 -14.23 -10.72
CA TRP A 36 -0.25 -14.59 -11.35
C TRP A 36 -0.04 -13.85 -12.68
N HIS A 37 -1.08 -13.74 -13.50
CA HIS A 37 -1.02 -12.98 -14.74
C HIS A 37 -0.64 -11.52 -14.50
N HIS A 38 -1.29 -10.86 -13.54
CA HIS A 38 -0.95 -9.51 -13.10
C HIS A 38 0.53 -9.39 -12.71
N ALA A 39 1.00 -10.28 -11.83
CA ALA A 39 2.38 -10.28 -11.38
C ALA A 39 3.39 -10.55 -12.50
N ARG A 40 3.04 -11.42 -13.46
CA ARG A 40 3.85 -11.69 -14.64
C ARG A 40 4.06 -10.43 -15.48
N LEU A 41 3.01 -9.64 -15.72
CA LEU A 41 3.11 -8.38 -16.46
C LEU A 41 4.06 -7.39 -15.77
N ILE A 42 3.97 -7.26 -14.45
CA ILE A 42 4.90 -6.43 -13.65
C ILE A 42 6.34 -6.92 -13.80
N VAL A 43 6.59 -8.23 -13.72
CA VAL A 43 7.94 -8.78 -13.89
C VAL A 43 8.48 -8.50 -15.29
N LEU A 44 7.66 -8.61 -16.33
CA LEU A 44 8.05 -8.30 -17.71
C LEU A 44 8.41 -6.81 -17.88
N LEU A 45 7.62 -5.89 -17.30
CA LEU A 45 7.93 -4.45 -17.31
C LEU A 45 9.27 -4.15 -16.62
N ARG A 46 9.50 -4.73 -15.44
CA ARG A 46 10.77 -4.56 -14.69
C ARG A 46 11.97 -5.20 -15.38
N ARG A 47 11.74 -6.07 -16.36
CA ARG A 47 12.75 -6.69 -17.22
C ARG A 47 12.83 -6.03 -18.59
N GLU A 48 12.17 -4.88 -18.76
CA GLU A 48 12.13 -4.09 -19.99
C GLU A 48 11.66 -4.90 -21.22
N PHE A 49 10.85 -5.93 -20.99
CA PHE A 49 10.36 -6.80 -22.06
C PHE A 49 9.10 -6.21 -22.68
N GLN A 50 9.18 -5.80 -23.96
CA GLN A 50 8.06 -5.28 -24.74
C GLN A 50 7.26 -4.21 -23.97
N VAL A 51 7.95 -3.22 -23.40
CA VAL A 51 7.42 -2.31 -22.37
C VAL A 51 6.06 -1.70 -22.74
N GLU A 52 5.94 -1.16 -23.96
CA GLU A 52 4.70 -0.53 -24.43
C GLU A 52 3.54 -1.54 -24.48
N GLN A 53 3.76 -2.71 -25.09
CA GLN A 53 2.73 -3.74 -25.22
C GLN A 53 2.34 -4.34 -23.86
N THR A 54 3.34 -4.62 -23.02
CA THR A 54 3.14 -5.17 -21.68
C THR A 54 2.39 -4.17 -20.78
N PHE A 55 2.69 -2.87 -20.89
CA PHE A 55 1.97 -1.87 -20.11
C PHE A 55 0.52 -1.71 -20.58
N VAL A 56 0.26 -1.73 -21.89
CA VAL A 56 -1.12 -1.73 -22.42
C VAL A 56 -1.92 -2.92 -21.86
N GLN A 57 -1.32 -4.10 -21.77
CA GLN A 57 -1.95 -5.27 -21.16
C GLN A 57 -2.21 -5.08 -19.66
N LEU A 58 -1.25 -4.53 -18.92
CA LEU A 58 -1.41 -4.25 -17.49
C LEU A 58 -2.52 -3.22 -17.24
N GLN A 59 -2.56 -2.15 -18.05
CA GLN A 59 -3.59 -1.13 -17.97
C GLN A 59 -4.98 -1.72 -18.26
N ALA A 60 -5.12 -2.46 -19.35
CA ALA A 60 -6.40 -3.10 -19.72
C ALA A 60 -6.88 -4.09 -18.64
N LEU A 61 -5.95 -4.83 -18.03
CA LEU A 61 -6.25 -5.72 -16.89
C LEU A 61 -6.80 -4.93 -15.69
N TRP A 62 -6.17 -3.81 -15.34
CA TRP A 62 -6.64 -2.96 -14.25
C TRP A 62 -7.95 -2.23 -14.55
N GLU A 63 -8.20 -1.87 -15.81
CA GLU A 63 -9.49 -1.29 -16.23
C GLU A 63 -10.63 -2.30 -16.14
N ALA A 64 -10.37 -3.58 -16.43
CA ALA A 64 -11.37 -4.63 -16.42
C ALA A 64 -11.63 -5.22 -15.01
N GLU A 65 -10.58 -5.39 -14.20
CA GLU A 65 -10.62 -6.27 -13.02
C GLU A 65 -10.23 -5.54 -11.71
N ALA A 66 -10.32 -4.20 -11.67
CA ALA A 66 -9.84 -3.38 -10.54
C ALA A 66 -10.34 -3.88 -9.17
N ASP A 67 -11.65 -4.13 -9.05
CA ASP A 67 -12.27 -4.57 -7.80
C ASP A 67 -11.69 -5.91 -7.34
N PHE A 68 -11.64 -6.90 -8.25
CA PHE A 68 -11.09 -8.22 -7.96
C PHE A 68 -9.61 -8.14 -7.55
N LEU A 69 -8.80 -7.35 -8.27
CA LEU A 69 -7.39 -7.16 -7.97
C LEU A 69 -7.19 -6.47 -6.62
N CYS A 70 -8.00 -5.46 -6.31
CA CYS A 70 -7.95 -4.74 -5.03
C CYS A 70 -8.39 -5.63 -3.85
N GLU A 71 -9.34 -6.53 -4.06
CA GLU A 71 -9.76 -7.48 -3.05
C GLU A 71 -8.67 -8.54 -2.77
N ASN A 72 -8.04 -9.06 -3.83
CA ASN A 72 -7.25 -10.30 -3.74
C ASN A 72 -5.73 -10.14 -3.73
N LEU A 73 -5.17 -9.05 -4.28
CA LEU A 73 -3.72 -8.82 -4.24
C LEU A 73 -3.27 -8.41 -2.83
N ASN A 74 -2.07 -8.77 -2.41
CA ASN A 74 -1.44 -8.18 -1.21
C ASN A 74 -0.85 -6.79 -1.49
N LEU A 75 -0.51 -6.04 -0.43
CA LEU A 75 0.04 -4.67 -0.56
C LEU A 75 1.31 -4.60 -1.42
N ARG A 76 2.16 -5.64 -1.42
CA ARG A 76 3.38 -5.66 -2.25
C ARG A 76 3.05 -5.61 -3.73
N TRP A 77 2.05 -6.37 -4.18
CA TRP A 77 1.64 -6.37 -5.59
C TRP A 77 0.85 -5.13 -5.97
N LEU A 78 0.06 -4.55 -5.07
CA LEU A 78 -0.59 -3.25 -5.29
C LEU A 78 0.44 -2.12 -5.48
N VAL A 79 1.48 -2.06 -4.64
CA VAL A 79 2.57 -1.08 -4.80
C VAL A 79 3.35 -1.32 -6.09
N SER A 80 3.63 -2.58 -6.44
CA SER A 80 4.36 -2.89 -7.67
C SER A 80 3.56 -2.51 -8.92
N ALA A 81 2.23 -2.61 -8.88
CA ALA A 81 1.36 -2.08 -9.91
C ALA A 81 1.44 -0.55 -9.97
N ALA A 82 1.30 0.12 -8.82
CA ALA A 82 1.43 1.58 -8.75
C ALA A 82 2.77 2.08 -9.32
N ASP A 83 3.90 1.47 -8.95
CA ASP A 83 5.22 1.81 -9.52
C ASP A 83 5.23 1.67 -11.05
N SER A 84 4.61 0.60 -11.59
CA SER A 84 4.49 0.42 -13.04
C SER A 84 3.65 1.53 -13.71
N PHE A 85 2.59 2.01 -13.05
CA PHE A 85 1.80 3.14 -13.53
C PHE A 85 2.57 4.46 -13.44
N VAL A 86 3.39 4.66 -12.41
CA VAL A 86 4.28 5.83 -12.30
C VAL A 86 5.23 5.88 -13.50
N ASP A 87 5.84 4.76 -13.84
CA ASP A 87 6.89 4.71 -14.88
C ASP A 87 6.34 4.82 -16.30
N HIS A 88 5.12 4.32 -16.55
CA HIS A 88 4.65 4.08 -17.92
C HIS A 88 3.31 4.74 -18.28
N HIS A 89 2.49 5.18 -17.32
CA HIS A 89 1.17 5.72 -17.67
C HIS A 89 1.29 7.08 -18.40
N PRO A 90 0.54 7.29 -19.51
CA PRO A 90 0.65 8.52 -20.30
C PRO A 90 0.08 9.75 -19.58
N ASP A 91 -1.02 9.61 -18.83
CA ASP A 91 -1.62 10.68 -18.04
C ASP A 91 -0.78 11.02 -16.79
N ALA A 92 -0.39 12.29 -16.68
CA ALA A 92 0.38 12.79 -15.53
C ALA A 92 -0.40 12.74 -14.22
N GLY A 93 -1.73 12.89 -14.26
CA GLY A 93 -2.59 12.76 -13.08
C GLY A 93 -2.57 11.35 -12.50
N ALA A 94 -2.66 10.34 -13.36
CA ALA A 94 -2.58 8.94 -12.97
C ALA A 94 -1.21 8.58 -12.41
N ARG A 95 -0.12 9.05 -13.03
CA ARG A 95 1.24 8.90 -12.46
C ARG A 95 1.34 9.53 -11.08
N ALA A 96 0.80 10.73 -10.88
CA ALA A 96 0.82 11.39 -9.58
C ALA A 96 0.03 10.60 -8.53
N ARG A 97 -1.17 10.11 -8.86
CA ARG A 97 -1.98 9.27 -7.96
C ARG A 97 -1.26 7.95 -7.62
N ALA A 98 -0.63 7.31 -8.60
CA ALA A 98 0.14 6.10 -8.38
C ALA A 98 1.35 6.36 -7.46
N MET A 99 2.03 7.50 -7.64
CA MET A 99 3.14 7.91 -6.78
C MET A 99 2.71 8.13 -5.32
N LEU A 100 1.47 8.60 -5.07
CA LEU A 100 0.93 8.69 -3.71
C LEU A 100 0.84 7.33 -3.03
N VAL A 101 0.52 6.27 -3.76
CA VAL A 101 0.50 4.89 -3.24
C VAL A 101 1.90 4.49 -2.77
N SER A 102 2.89 4.63 -3.64
CA SER A 102 4.27 4.25 -3.36
C SER A 102 4.86 5.08 -2.22
N LEU A 103 4.59 6.40 -2.20
CA LEU A 103 5.02 7.29 -1.12
C LEU A 103 4.43 6.84 0.22
N LEU A 104 3.11 6.66 0.29
CA LEU A 104 2.42 6.28 1.52
C LEU A 104 2.94 4.95 2.08
N VAL A 105 3.02 3.92 1.24
CA VAL A 105 3.47 2.60 1.70
C VAL A 105 4.94 2.60 2.08
N ASN A 106 5.82 3.24 1.30
CA ASN A 106 7.24 3.26 1.63
C ASN A 106 7.53 4.06 2.91
N THR A 107 6.79 5.15 3.17
CA THR A 107 6.88 5.88 4.44
C THR A 107 6.43 5.00 5.61
N VAL A 108 5.29 4.32 5.52
CA VAL A 108 4.87 3.41 6.62
C VAL A 108 5.86 2.26 6.78
N LYS A 109 6.30 1.66 5.67
CA LYS A 109 7.23 0.53 5.66
C LYS A 109 8.54 0.86 6.36
N ILE A 110 9.13 2.04 6.15
CA ILE A 110 10.41 2.38 6.79
C ILE A 110 10.24 2.55 8.30
N TYR A 111 9.16 3.19 8.77
CA TYR A 111 8.87 3.34 10.20
C TYR A 111 8.50 2.01 10.88
N GLU A 112 7.72 1.14 10.21
CA GLU A 112 7.44 -0.20 10.75
C GLU A 112 8.69 -1.08 10.76
N THR A 113 9.58 -0.92 9.76
CA THR A 113 10.88 -1.61 9.75
C THR A 113 11.74 -1.15 10.93
N GLU A 114 11.86 0.16 11.16
CA GLU A 114 12.56 0.71 12.31
C GLU A 114 12.00 0.16 13.63
N ARG A 115 10.67 0.14 13.77
CA ARG A 115 9.99 -0.44 14.94
C ARG A 115 10.32 -1.93 15.14
N VAL A 116 10.33 -2.74 14.08
CA VAL A 116 10.65 -4.18 14.15
C VAL A 116 12.11 -4.42 14.51
N LEU A 117 13.02 -3.55 14.08
CA LEU A 117 14.45 -3.65 14.38
C LEU A 117 14.81 -3.14 15.79
N ALA A 118 13.91 -2.41 16.46
CA ALA A 118 14.12 -1.98 17.84
C ALA A 118 14.14 -3.19 18.80
N THR A 119 14.98 -3.13 19.84
CA THR A 119 15.20 -4.22 20.82
C THR A 119 13.91 -4.77 21.43
N ALA A 120 12.90 -3.94 21.62
CA ALA A 120 11.52 -4.36 21.83
C ALA A 120 10.58 -3.24 21.35
N PRO A 121 9.59 -3.51 20.48
CA PRO A 121 8.54 -2.54 20.20
C PRO A 121 7.74 -2.35 21.48
N ALA A 122 8.00 -1.25 22.19
CA ALA A 122 7.29 -0.94 23.41
C ALA A 122 5.80 -0.66 23.11
N PRO A 123 4.86 -1.15 23.94
CA PRO A 123 3.48 -0.72 23.83
C PRO A 123 3.38 0.79 24.04
N LEU A 124 2.26 1.37 23.60
CA LEU A 124 1.97 2.78 23.88
C LEU A 124 1.91 3.00 25.40
N ASP A 125 2.62 4.03 25.86
CA ASP A 125 2.68 4.41 27.27
C ASP A 125 1.40 5.18 27.66
N ALA A 126 0.64 4.64 28.62
CA ALA A 126 -0.62 5.22 29.06
C ALA A 126 -0.47 6.64 29.64
N GLN A 127 0.62 6.92 30.37
CA GLN A 127 0.87 8.26 30.92
C GLN A 127 1.19 9.25 29.79
N LYS A 128 1.93 8.83 28.76
CA LYS A 128 2.18 9.69 27.59
C LYS A 128 0.93 9.92 26.77
N LEU A 129 0.05 8.91 26.65
CA LEU A 129 -1.27 9.06 26.01
C LEU A 129 -2.16 10.07 26.73
N GLU A 130 -2.15 10.07 28.07
CA GLU A 130 -2.89 11.07 28.85
C GLU A 130 -2.29 12.47 28.68
N ARG A 131 -0.95 12.60 28.77
CA ARG A 131 -0.26 13.88 28.55
C ARG A 131 -0.48 14.46 27.15
N LEU A 132 -0.59 13.62 26.12
CA LEU A 132 -0.93 14.07 24.77
C LEU A 132 -2.24 14.89 24.72
N GLN A 133 -3.17 14.67 25.65
CA GLN A 133 -4.45 15.40 25.67
C GLN A 133 -4.34 16.82 26.24
N SER A 134 -3.28 17.14 26.97
CA SER A 134 -3.11 18.43 27.67
C SER A 134 -1.82 19.16 27.33
N GLU A 135 -0.84 18.48 26.76
CA GLU A 135 0.49 19.03 26.45
C GLU A 135 0.81 18.91 24.96
N LEU A 136 1.45 19.96 24.41
CA LEU A 136 2.10 19.87 23.11
C LEU A 136 3.42 19.12 23.29
N ILE A 137 3.46 17.88 22.81
CA ILE A 137 4.68 17.07 22.81
C ILE A 137 5.42 17.30 21.48
N PRO A 138 6.59 17.98 21.49
CA PRO A 138 7.30 18.29 20.25
C PRO A 138 7.91 17.04 19.61
N LEU A 139 7.93 17.05 18.28
CA LEU A 139 8.71 16.16 17.42
C LEU A 139 9.83 16.98 16.77
N PHE A 140 10.25 16.63 15.56
CA PHE A 140 11.28 17.33 14.80
C PHE A 140 10.69 18.55 14.05
N SER A 141 11.55 19.52 13.71
CA SER A 141 11.26 20.63 12.79
C SER A 141 9.96 21.41 13.09
N GLY A 142 9.62 21.58 14.37
CA GLY A 142 8.42 22.31 14.79
C GLY A 142 7.11 21.52 14.69
N LEU A 143 7.16 20.24 14.30
CA LEU A 143 6.01 19.34 14.42
C LEU A 143 5.79 18.94 15.88
N SER A 144 4.58 18.48 16.17
CA SER A 144 4.23 17.88 17.46
C SER A 144 3.54 16.54 17.22
N CYS A 145 3.47 15.72 18.27
CA CYS A 145 2.78 14.45 18.22
C CYS A 145 1.32 14.63 17.79
N PHE A 146 0.85 13.70 16.96
CA PHE A 146 -0.56 13.62 16.59
C PHE A 146 -1.41 13.44 17.85
N THR A 147 -2.28 14.42 18.13
CA THR A 147 -3.14 14.37 19.32
C THR A 147 -4.33 13.49 19.04
N ILE A 148 -4.23 12.22 19.46
CA ILE A 148 -5.25 11.20 19.23
C ILE A 148 -6.59 11.68 19.78
N GLY A 149 -7.61 11.72 18.93
CA GLY A 149 -8.98 12.11 19.28
C GLY A 149 -9.31 13.57 18.94
N THR A 150 -8.36 14.49 18.89
CA THR A 150 -8.65 15.93 18.68
C THR A 150 -7.96 16.56 17.49
N ASP A 151 -6.82 16.00 17.08
CA ASP A 151 -6.08 16.43 15.89
C ASP A 151 -6.83 16.00 14.62
N ASP A 152 -7.02 16.93 13.69
CA ASP A 152 -7.76 16.73 12.45
C ASP A 152 -6.86 16.55 11.22
N THR A 153 -5.54 16.50 11.39
CA THR A 153 -4.56 16.38 10.31
C THR A 153 -4.84 15.18 9.41
N LEU A 154 -5.03 13.99 10.01
CA LEU A 154 -5.31 12.76 9.25
C LEU A 154 -6.70 12.77 8.62
N ARG A 155 -7.72 13.32 9.31
CA ARG A 155 -9.06 13.49 8.73
C ARG A 155 -9.02 14.39 7.51
N ASN A 156 -8.36 15.54 7.62
CA ASN A 156 -8.24 16.51 6.55
C ASN A 156 -7.40 15.94 5.38
N MET A 157 -6.38 15.13 5.67
CA MET A 157 -5.65 14.38 4.64
C MET A 157 -6.59 13.40 3.93
N ARG A 158 -7.34 12.58 4.68
CA ARG A 158 -8.31 11.64 4.11
C ARG A 158 -9.32 12.32 3.20
N TRP A 159 -9.94 13.41 3.66
CA TRP A 159 -10.91 14.17 2.88
C TRP A 159 -10.35 14.66 1.53
N ARG A 160 -9.08 15.11 1.51
CA ARG A 160 -8.42 15.50 0.26
C ARG A 160 -8.11 14.30 -0.64
N LEU A 161 -7.81 13.15 -0.06
CA LEU A 161 -7.56 11.91 -0.81
C LEU A 161 -8.84 11.35 -1.44
N ASP A 162 -10.03 11.55 -0.85
CA ASP A 162 -11.30 10.97 -1.36
C ASP A 162 -11.54 11.31 -2.84
N GLY A 163 -11.30 12.56 -3.24
CA GLY A 163 -11.45 12.98 -4.63
C GLY A 163 -10.43 12.32 -5.58
N LEU A 164 -9.24 11.96 -5.09
CA LEU A 164 -8.21 11.24 -5.87
C LEU A 164 -8.50 9.74 -5.92
N MET A 165 -9.01 9.18 -4.83
CA MET A 165 -9.39 7.78 -4.68
C MET A 165 -10.55 7.39 -5.60
N ALA A 166 -11.41 8.34 -5.95
CA ALA A 166 -12.52 8.12 -6.88
C ALA A 166 -12.11 8.06 -8.37
N GLN A 167 -10.84 8.26 -8.72
CA GLN A 167 -10.39 8.44 -10.11
C GLN A 167 -9.76 7.17 -10.71
N GLY A 168 -10.62 6.34 -11.30
CA GLY A 168 -10.21 5.16 -12.08
C GLY A 168 -9.48 4.09 -11.26
N PRO A 169 -8.85 3.10 -11.94
CA PRO A 169 -8.21 1.97 -11.26
C PRO A 169 -7.10 2.40 -10.28
N VAL A 170 -6.30 3.41 -10.64
CA VAL A 170 -5.23 3.93 -9.76
C VAL A 170 -5.81 4.59 -8.49
N GLY A 171 -6.94 5.29 -8.61
CA GLY A 171 -7.65 5.82 -7.45
C GLY A 171 -8.12 4.71 -6.52
N MET A 172 -8.65 3.62 -7.08
CA MET A 172 -9.07 2.44 -6.32
C MET A 172 -7.89 1.74 -5.63
N MET A 173 -6.72 1.65 -6.29
CA MET A 173 -5.50 1.16 -5.64
C MET A 173 -5.13 2.01 -4.43
N LEU A 174 -5.14 3.34 -4.58
CA LEU A 174 -4.85 4.27 -3.49
C LEU A 174 -5.82 4.12 -2.31
N LYS A 175 -7.11 4.00 -2.61
CA LYS A 175 -8.14 3.73 -1.58
C LYS A 175 -7.86 2.43 -0.84
N THR A 176 -7.66 1.35 -1.59
CA THR A 176 -7.44 0.00 -1.06
C THR A 176 -6.22 -0.05 -0.15
N VAL A 177 -5.10 0.55 -0.58
CA VAL A 177 -3.88 0.65 0.21
C VAL A 177 -4.13 1.46 1.48
N PHE A 178 -4.75 2.62 1.36
CA PHE A 178 -5.02 3.48 2.52
C PHE A 178 -5.94 2.80 3.54
N ASP A 179 -6.98 2.11 3.10
CA ASP A 179 -7.92 1.38 3.95
C ASP A 179 -7.23 0.20 4.66
N ARG A 180 -6.37 -0.56 3.96
CA ARG A 180 -5.63 -1.68 4.56
C ARG A 180 -4.64 -1.23 5.62
N LEU A 181 -4.00 -0.08 5.46
CA LEU A 181 -3.14 0.49 6.51
C LEU A 181 -3.92 0.77 7.82
N GLN A 182 -5.25 0.90 7.77
CA GLN A 182 -6.10 1.06 8.97
C GLN A 182 -6.39 -0.24 9.71
N VAL A 183 -6.01 -1.40 9.15
CA VAL A 183 -6.35 -2.73 9.66
C VAL A 183 -5.09 -3.58 9.91
N GLU A 184 -4.10 -3.50 9.03
CA GLU A 184 -2.79 -4.15 9.20
C GLU A 184 -2.06 -3.61 10.44
N ASP A 185 -1.08 -4.35 11.00
CA ASP A 185 -0.27 -3.89 12.16
C ASP A 185 0.66 -2.73 11.78
N THR A 186 0.08 -1.55 11.61
CA THR A 186 0.77 -0.30 11.31
C THR A 186 0.44 0.78 12.33
N ALA A 187 1.20 1.87 12.33
CA ALA A 187 0.93 3.03 13.15
C ALA A 187 -0.49 3.58 12.94
N PHE A 188 -1.03 3.51 11.72
CA PHE A 188 -2.41 3.93 11.43
C PHE A 188 -3.42 3.11 12.25
N ALA A 189 -3.37 1.78 12.17
CA ALA A 189 -4.27 0.90 12.92
C ALA A 189 -4.09 1.02 14.44
N ARG A 190 -2.84 1.06 14.92
CA ARG A 190 -2.54 1.16 16.35
C ARG A 190 -3.02 2.49 16.97
N LEU A 191 -2.86 3.60 16.26
CA LEU A 191 -3.35 4.91 16.71
C LEU A 191 -4.87 5.04 16.52
N LYS A 192 -5.46 4.43 15.48
CA LYS A 192 -6.91 4.31 15.31
C LYS A 192 -7.54 3.60 16.50
N ALA A 193 -6.93 2.53 17.02
CA ALA A 193 -7.43 1.79 18.18
C ALA A 193 -7.48 2.62 19.49
N GLN A 194 -6.67 3.68 19.59
CA GLN A 194 -6.70 4.64 20.71
C GLN A 194 -7.68 5.80 20.47
N HIS A 195 -8.31 5.87 19.30
CA HIS A 195 -9.15 6.99 18.89
C HIS A 195 -10.59 6.79 19.36
N HIS A 196 -11.14 7.79 20.05
CA HIS A 196 -12.44 7.69 20.70
C HIS A 196 -13.44 8.79 20.26
N ARG A 197 -13.06 9.67 19.33
CA ARG A 197 -13.94 10.75 18.82
C ARG A 197 -14.23 10.56 17.34
N GLY A 198 -15.49 10.36 16.96
CA GLY A 198 -15.85 10.15 15.54
C GLY A 198 -15.53 11.33 14.62
N ARG A 199 -15.59 12.58 15.14
CA ARG A 199 -15.43 13.80 14.34
C ARG A 199 -14.07 13.94 13.66
N THR A 200 -13.03 13.32 14.20
CA THR A 200 -11.63 13.41 13.75
C THR A 200 -11.12 12.09 13.15
N GLY A 201 -12.02 11.14 12.90
CA GLY A 201 -11.70 9.89 12.22
C GLY A 201 -11.21 10.11 10.78
N TRP A 202 -10.32 9.22 10.33
CA TRP A 202 -9.70 9.28 9.00
C TRP A 202 -9.87 7.98 8.20
N TRP A 203 -10.62 7.01 8.72
CA TRP A 203 -10.89 5.73 8.07
C TRP A 203 -12.26 5.73 7.39
N SER A 204 -12.46 4.79 6.45
CA SER A 204 -13.79 4.48 5.92
C SER A 204 -14.61 3.77 7.01
N GLU A 205 -15.88 4.13 7.19
CA GLU A 205 -16.82 3.36 8.01
C GLU A 205 -17.09 1.96 7.43
#